data_AF-A0A367Y603-F1
#
_entry.id   AF-A0A367Y603-F1
#
_cell.length_a   1.000
_cell.length_b   1.000
_cell.length_c   1.000
_cell.angle_alpha   90.00
_cell.angle_beta   90.00
_cell.angle_gamma   90.00
#
_symmetry.space_group_name_H-M   'P 1'
#
loop_
_entity.id
_entity.type
_entity.pdbx_description
1 polymer ?
#
loop_
_entity_poly.entity_id
_entity_poly.type
_entity_poly.pdbx_seq_one_letter_code
_entity_poly.pdbx_strand_id
1 'polypeptide(L)'
;MRPNCECCDRDLAVSDPDVYICSFECTWCGECARKRLSMTCPNCSGNLTPRPIRPASTLADHPPSNTRVIAPDCVGRTASAITR
;
A
#
# COMPACT_ATOMS: atom_id res chain seq x y z
N MET A 1 3.20 1.56 10.51
CA MET A 1 2.94 2.14 9.16
C MET A 1 4.13 1.89 8.26
N ARG A 2 3.92 1.15 7.17
CA ARG A 2 4.98 0.83 6.20
C ARG A 2 5.34 2.09 5.39
N PRO A 3 6.64 2.31 5.10
CA PRO A 3 7.11 3.55 4.49
C PRO A 3 6.95 3.58 2.96
N ASN A 4 6.70 2.42 2.33
CA ASN A 4 6.72 2.28 0.88
C ASN A 4 5.48 1.55 0.34
N CYS A 5 5.22 1.72 -0.95
CA CYS A 5 4.26 0.92 -1.69
C CYS A 5 4.85 -0.47 -1.91
N GLU A 6 4.17 -1.52 -1.45
CA GLU A 6 4.65 -2.89 -1.61
C GLU A 6 4.70 -3.37 -3.06
N CYS A 7 4.13 -2.63 -4.02
CA CYS A 7 4.09 -3.02 -5.42
C CYS A 7 5.16 -2.35 -6.29
N CYS A 8 5.40 -1.05 -6.08
CA CYS A 8 6.30 -0.25 -6.91
C CYS A 8 7.42 0.42 -6.11
N ASP A 9 7.53 0.12 -4.82
CA ASP A 9 8.54 0.62 -3.88
C ASP A 9 8.62 2.14 -3.70
N ARG A 10 7.68 2.92 -4.26
CA ARG A 10 7.66 4.37 -4.02
C ARG A 10 7.46 4.69 -2.55
N ASP A 11 8.04 5.80 -2.12
CA ASP A 11 7.81 6.35 -0.78
C ASP A 11 6.36 6.79 -0.58
N LEU A 12 5.87 6.57 0.64
CA LEU A 12 4.52 6.91 1.06
C LEU A 12 4.56 7.76 2.33
N ALA A 13 4.43 9.08 2.15
CA ALA A 13 4.40 10.02 3.26
C ALA A 13 3.25 9.70 4.23
N VAL A 14 3.48 9.83 5.54
CA VAL A 14 2.50 9.53 6.60
C VAL A 14 1.19 10.32 6.49
N SER A 15 1.24 11.49 5.86
CA SER A 15 0.12 12.39 5.62
C SER A 15 -0.54 12.23 4.24
N ASP A 16 -0.02 11.35 3.38
CA ASP A 16 -0.54 11.12 2.04
C ASP A 16 -1.93 10.45 2.10
N PRO A 17 -3.01 11.12 1.63
CA PRO A 17 -4.35 10.56 1.65
C PRO A 17 -4.58 9.53 0.54
N ASP A 18 -3.72 9.45 -0.49
CA ASP A 18 -3.82 8.50 -1.60
C ASP A 18 -2.99 7.24 -1.35
N VAL A 19 -3.11 6.70 -0.14
CA VAL A 19 -2.47 5.46 0.30
C VAL A 19 -3.53 4.52 0.85
N TYR A 20 -3.43 3.25 0.48
CA TYR A 20 -4.39 2.23 0.84
C TYR A 20 -3.74 1.10 1.64
N ILE A 21 -4.51 0.48 2.53
CA ILE A 21 -4.05 -0.57 3.43
C ILE A 21 -5.10 -1.69 3.55
N CYS A 22 -4.67 -2.92 3.88
CA CYS A 22 -5.57 -4.01 4.28
C CYS A 22 -5.49 -4.30 5.79
N SER A 23 -6.27 -5.26 6.30
CA SER A 23 -6.28 -5.66 7.72
C SER A 23 -4.95 -6.22 8.26
N PHE A 24 -4.07 -6.69 7.38
CA PHE A 24 -2.72 -7.17 7.71
C PHE A 24 -1.64 -6.10 7.49
N GLU A 25 -2.06 -4.85 7.32
CA GLU A 25 -1.21 -3.70 7.08
C GLU A 25 -0.39 -3.72 5.79
N CYS A 26 -0.76 -4.55 4.79
CA CYS A 26 -0.17 -4.42 3.44
C CYS A 26 -0.54 -3.07 2.84
N THR A 27 0.45 -2.29 2.40
CA THR A 27 0.33 -0.88 2.06
C THR A 27 0.64 -0.62 0.58
N TRP A 28 -0.22 0.16 -0.09
CA TRP A 28 -0.18 0.39 -1.53
C TRP A 28 -0.44 1.87 -1.86
N CYS A 29 0.27 2.44 -2.83
CA CYS A 29 -0.12 3.74 -3.38
C CYS A 29 -1.46 3.64 -4.12
N GLY A 30 -2.18 4.76 -4.23
CA GLY A 30 -3.47 4.78 -4.91
C GLY A 30 -3.42 4.37 -6.37
N GLU A 31 -2.31 4.59 -7.06
CA GLU A 31 -2.13 4.09 -8.43
C GLU A 31 -2.11 2.56 -8.48
N CYS A 32 -1.30 1.89 -7.63
CA CYS A 32 -1.23 0.44 -7.62
C CYS A 32 -2.55 -0.18 -7.10
N ALA A 33 -3.13 0.41 -6.06
CA ALA A 33 -4.41 -0.02 -5.50
C ALA A 33 -5.51 -0.05 -6.58
N ARG A 34 -5.61 0.99 -7.41
CA ARG A 34 -6.64 1.07 -8.47
C ARG A 34 -6.26 0.31 -9.73
N LYS A 35 -5.06 0.53 -10.28
CA LYS A 35 -4.69 0.04 -11.63
C LYS A 35 -4.20 -1.41 -11.66
N ARG A 36 -3.53 -1.87 -10.59
CA ARG A 36 -2.90 -3.20 -10.56
C ARG A 36 -3.66 -4.20 -9.70
N LEU A 37 -4.37 -3.69 -8.69
CA LEU A 37 -4.97 -4.50 -7.64
C LEU A 37 -6.49 -4.46 -7.63
N SER A 38 -7.12 -3.57 -8.41
CA SER A 38 -8.58 -3.40 -8.45
C SER A 38 -9.21 -3.30 -7.06
N MET A 39 -8.54 -2.59 -6.15
CA MET A 39 -8.94 -2.40 -4.75
C MET A 39 -8.99 -3.68 -3.89
N THR A 40 -8.30 -4.74 -4.31
CA THR A 40 -8.18 -6.00 -3.57
C THR A 40 -6.71 -6.29 -3.23
N CYS A 41 -6.42 -6.54 -1.96
CA CYS A 41 -5.08 -6.90 -1.52
C CYS A 41 -4.68 -8.25 -2.13
N PRO A 42 -3.54 -8.36 -2.81
CA PRO A 42 -3.14 -9.61 -3.44
C PRO A 42 -2.60 -10.65 -2.45
N ASN A 43 -2.18 -10.23 -1.27
CA ASN A 43 -1.56 -11.12 -0.29
C ASN A 43 -2.60 -11.82 0.60
N CYS A 44 -3.75 -11.18 0.84
CA CYS A 44 -4.81 -11.71 1.71
C CYS A 44 -6.20 -11.77 1.06
N SER A 45 -6.33 -11.35 -0.20
CA SER A 45 -7.60 -11.27 -0.94
C SER A 45 -8.67 -10.35 -0.32
N GLY A 46 -8.32 -9.56 0.70
CA GLY A 46 -9.22 -8.62 1.38
C GLY A 46 -9.37 -7.29 0.65
N ASN A 47 -10.34 -6.48 1.06
CA ASN A 47 -10.54 -5.14 0.52
C ASN A 47 -9.41 -4.19 0.95
N LEU A 48 -9.08 -3.24 0.06
CA LEU A 48 -8.21 -2.11 0.37
C LEU A 48 -9.04 -0.91 0.84
N THR A 49 -8.64 -0.29 1.94
CA THR A 49 -9.26 0.94 2.47
C THR A 49 -8.22 2.04 2.59
N PRO A 50 -8.62 3.33 2.66
CA PRO A 50 -7.68 4.41 2.90
C PRO A 50 -6.85 4.17 4.17
N ARG A 51 -5.54 4.33 4.06
CA ARG A 51 -4.61 4.21 5.18
C ARG A 51 -4.88 5.35 6.16
N PRO A 52 -5.10 5.09 7.46
CA PRO A 52 -5.25 6.14 8.45
C PRO A 52 -4.06 7.09 8.47
N ILE A 53 -4.33 8.39 8.58
CA ILE A 53 -3.31 9.43 8.67
C ILE A 53 -2.83 9.51 10.13
N ARG A 54 -1.51 9.47 10.32
CA ARG A 54 -0.92 9.77 11.63
C ARG A 54 -0.80 11.29 11.80
N PRO A 55 -1.42 11.89 12.85
CA PRO A 55 -1.32 13.33 13.10
C PRO A 55 0.13 13.78 13.26
N ALA A 56 0.45 14.99 12.79
CA ALA A 56 1.81 15.52 12.83
C ALA A 56 2.38 15.62 14.25
N SER A 57 1.53 15.93 15.24
CA SER A 57 1.91 16.05 16.64
C SER A 57 2.43 14.77 17.27
N THR A 58 2.14 13.59 16.71
CA THR A 58 2.57 12.29 17.26
C THR A 58 3.76 11.69 16.51
N LEU A 59 4.27 12.35 15.47
CA LEU A 59 5.33 11.78 14.63
C LEU A 59 6.69 11.69 15.32
N ALA A 60 6.97 12.59 16.26
CA ALA A 60 8.21 12.57 17.03
C ALA A 60 8.31 11.30 17.89
N ASP A 61 7.22 10.95 18.58
CA ASP A 61 7.17 9.79 19.48
C ASP A 61 6.84 8.48 18.75
N HIS A 62 6.11 8.57 17.63
CA HIS A 62 5.62 7.43 16.87
C HIS A 62 5.93 7.58 15.37
N PRO A 63 7.21 7.51 14.97
CA PRO A 63 7.59 7.61 13.57
C PRO A 63 7.03 6.46 12.72
N PRO A 64 6.96 6.60 11.38
CA PRO A 64 6.71 5.45 10.51
C PRO A 64 7.84 4.42 10.64
N SER A 65 7.58 3.19 10.19
CA SER A 65 8.64 2.18 10.12
C SER A 65 9.69 2.57 9.10
N ASN A 66 10.96 2.23 9.34
CA ASN A 66 12.03 2.32 8.35
C ASN A 66 12.15 1.05 7.49
N THR A 67 11.44 -0.02 7.86
CA THR A 67 11.47 -1.29 7.13
C THR A 67 10.56 -1.22 5.93
N ARG A 68 11.16 -1.36 4.74
CA ARG A 68 10.43 -1.53 3.47
C ARG A 68 9.94 -2.96 3.32
N VAL A 69 8.79 -3.11 2.67
CA VAL A 69 8.24 -4.42 2.30
C VAL A 69 7.93 -4.42 0.80
N ILE A 70 8.20 -5.52 0.12
CA ILE A 70 7.87 -5.71 -1.30
C ILE A 70 7.03 -6.97 -1.44
N ALA A 71 5.92 -6.86 -2.15
CA ALA A 71 5.06 -7.98 -2.47
C ALA A 71 5.43 -8.56 -3.83
N PRO A 72 6.03 -9.77 -3.88
CA PRO A 72 6.53 -10.35 -5.13
C PRO A 72 5.42 -10.49 -6.17
N ASP A 73 4.21 -10.86 -5.74
CA ASP A 73 3.09 -11.07 -6.65
C ASP A 73 2.58 -9.79 -7.30
N CYS A 74 2.85 -8.61 -6.72
CA CYS A 74 2.44 -7.34 -7.32
C CYS A 74 3.44 -6.82 -8.34
N VAL A 75 4.74 -7.07 -8.12
CA VAL A 75 5.81 -6.68 -9.05
C VAL A 75 5.66 -7.39 -10.40
N GLY A 76 5.12 -8.63 -10.41
CA GLY A 76 4.91 -9.43 -11.62
C GLY A 76 3.53 -9.32 -12.30
N ARG A 77 2.52 -8.69 -11.67
CA ARG A 77 1.18 -8.50 -12.27
C ARG A 77 1.15 -7.24 -13.14
N THR A 78 1.91 -7.24 -14.24
CA THR A 78 1.86 -6.18 -15.26
C THR A 78 0.95 -6.51 -16.45
N ALA A 79 0.50 -7.75 -16.66
CA ALA A 79 -0.30 -8.07 -17.85
C ALA A 79 -1.07 -9.41 -17.79
N SER A 80 -1.99 -9.60 -16.84
CA SER A 80 -2.94 -10.74 -16.92
C SER A 80 -4.34 -10.33 -16.46
N ALA A 81 -4.93 -9.41 -17.20
CA ALA A 81 -6.37 -9.14 -17.15
C ALA A 81 -6.86 -8.78 -18.56
N ILE A 82 -6.54 -9.62 -19.54
CA ILE A 82 -7.26 -9.73 -20.81
C ILE A 82 -7.44 -11.23 -21.03
N THR A 83 -8.68 -11.70 -20.86
CA THR A 83 -9.33 -12.89 -21.45
C THR A 83 -10.24 -13.55 -20.43
N ARG A 84 -11.50 -13.10 -20.41
CA ARG A 84 -12.68 -13.96 -20.60
C ARG A 84 -13.77 -13.13 -21.27
#